data_AF-A0A3P8WXG5-F1
#
_entry.id   AF-A0A3P8WXG5-F1
#
_cell.length_a   1.000
_cell.length_b   1.000
_cell.length_c   1.000
_cell.angle_alpha   90.00
_cell.angle_beta   90.00
_cell.angle_gamma   90.00
#
_symmetry.space_group_name_H-M   'P 1'
#
loop_
_entity.id
_entity.type
_entity.pdbx_description
1 polymer ?
#
loop_
_entity_poly.entity_id
_entity_poly.type
_entity_poly.pdbx_seq_one_letter_code
_entity_poly.pdbx_strand_id
1 'polypeptide(L)'
;APQGKNTDLLLVFLFGCLSCPAPRIITLLETMDILLGHNATFICEVESRPPADITWTKNNQPIMYYDPRYRTREQGQMLIIPHVRESDNGEYCCIANNGIGEGAKSCGALQLKMKPQIKRHPSNLTQLLGSKAVLPCVTLGNPRPDVTWLKDDEMIKISDRVTILDYGTLKIHNVQKEDAGQYRCVARNSLGLTFSRPVTMEVQAPARILQVPKEKRVAFGSQVTLECNATGNPVPTITWLENGNTVSTPTPALSFDRTKALRCSLAPSICSTAGSHTAQQRR
;
A
#
# COMPACT_ATOMS: atom_id res chain seq x y z
N ALA A 1 73.34 -16.49 -4.75
CA ALA A 1 71.87 -16.61 -4.92
C ALA A 1 71.44 -15.58 -5.97
N PRO A 2 70.59 -15.92 -6.94
CA PRO A 2 69.42 -16.77 -6.79
C PRO A 2 69.46 -18.05 -7.65
N GLN A 3 69.02 -19.15 -7.04
CA GLN A 3 68.62 -20.37 -7.70
C GLN A 3 67.15 -20.27 -8.11
N GLY A 4 66.83 -20.88 -9.25
CA GLY A 4 65.57 -21.57 -9.49
C GLY A 4 64.32 -20.71 -9.62
N LYS A 5 63.96 -20.36 -10.87
CA LYS A 5 62.59 -20.12 -11.35
C LYS A 5 62.65 -19.79 -12.85
N ASN A 6 62.97 -20.77 -13.70
CA ASN A 6 62.66 -20.65 -15.13
C ASN A 6 62.65 -21.99 -15.91
N THR A 7 62.50 -23.11 -15.22
CA THR A 7 62.52 -24.44 -15.86
C THR A 7 61.12 -24.96 -16.21
N ASP A 8 60.05 -24.43 -15.61
CA ASP A 8 58.68 -24.91 -15.86
C ASP A 8 58.04 -24.34 -17.13
N LEU A 9 58.47 -23.17 -17.61
CA LEU A 9 57.96 -22.62 -18.88
C LEU A 9 58.55 -23.34 -20.12
N LEU A 10 59.76 -23.89 -20.01
CA LEU A 10 60.44 -24.53 -21.15
C LEU A 10 59.94 -25.95 -21.42
N LEU A 11 59.43 -26.64 -20.39
CA LEU A 11 58.95 -28.02 -20.49
C LEU A 11 57.62 -28.17 -21.24
N VAL A 12 56.83 -27.09 -21.33
CA VAL A 12 55.54 -27.07 -22.07
C VAL A 12 55.76 -27.19 -23.59
N PHE A 13 56.93 -26.81 -24.11
CA PHE A 13 57.21 -26.84 -25.54
C PHE A 13 57.64 -28.22 -26.08
N LEU A 14 58.05 -29.17 -25.23
CA LEU A 14 58.66 -30.43 -25.68
C LEU A 14 57.71 -31.63 -25.71
N PHE A 15 56.51 -31.55 -25.11
CA PHE A 15 55.52 -32.62 -25.19
C PHE A 15 54.08 -32.06 -25.36
N GLY A 16 53.66 -31.87 -26.61
CA GLY A 16 52.29 -32.19 -27.03
C GLY A 16 51.11 -31.26 -26.67
N CYS A 17 51.22 -29.92 -26.73
CA CYS A 17 50.02 -29.06 -26.84
C CYS A 17 50.17 -28.05 -28.00
N LEU A 18 49.90 -28.49 -29.23
CA LEU A 18 49.99 -27.66 -30.45
C LEU A 18 48.95 -26.52 -30.52
N SER A 19 47.99 -26.47 -29.58
CA SER A 19 47.12 -25.31 -29.36
C SER A 19 46.52 -25.41 -27.96
N CYS A 20 47.18 -24.85 -26.96
CA CYS A 20 46.59 -24.67 -25.64
C CYS A 20 45.76 -23.37 -25.65
N PRO A 21 44.41 -23.40 -25.70
CA PRO A 21 43.59 -22.21 -25.80
C PRO A 21 43.64 -21.33 -24.55
N ALA A 22 43.63 -20.02 -24.78
CA ALA A 22 43.32 -19.02 -23.75
C ALA A 22 41.91 -19.27 -23.16
N PRO A 23 41.63 -18.80 -21.94
CA PRO A 23 40.36 -19.06 -21.29
C PRO A 23 39.21 -18.41 -22.06
N ARG A 24 38.09 -19.12 -22.17
CA ARG A 24 36.85 -18.61 -22.75
C ARG A 24 35.69 -18.87 -21.80
N ILE A 25 34.97 -17.82 -21.42
CA ILE A 25 33.74 -17.95 -20.65
C ILE A 25 32.64 -18.40 -21.61
N ILE A 26 32.04 -19.55 -21.32
CA ILE A 26 31.02 -20.18 -22.17
C ILE A 26 29.68 -19.48 -21.97
N THR A 27 29.33 -19.21 -20.71
CA THR A 27 28.05 -18.60 -20.31
C THR A 27 28.34 -17.28 -19.62
N LEU A 28 27.88 -16.17 -20.22
CA LEU A 28 28.06 -14.84 -19.64
C LEU A 28 27.21 -14.67 -18.38
N LEU A 29 27.75 -14.00 -17.37
CA LEU A 29 27.01 -13.64 -16.17
C LEU A 29 25.93 -12.62 -16.52
N GLU A 30 24.71 -12.89 -16.05
CA GLU A 30 23.57 -11.98 -16.17
C GLU A 30 23.26 -11.32 -14.83
N THR A 31 22.38 -10.33 -14.86
CA THR A 31 21.86 -9.71 -13.63
C THR A 31 20.98 -10.70 -12.87
N MET A 32 21.28 -10.92 -11.60
CA MET A 32 20.51 -11.75 -10.69
C MET A 32 19.65 -10.90 -9.76
N ASP A 33 18.34 -11.03 -9.93
CA ASP A 33 17.34 -10.47 -9.03
C ASP A 33 17.09 -11.41 -7.84
N ILE A 34 17.29 -10.94 -6.62
CA ILE A 34 17.18 -11.80 -5.42
C ILE A 34 16.54 -11.09 -4.22
N LEU A 35 15.86 -11.84 -3.36
CA LEU A 35 15.30 -11.36 -2.10
C LEU A 35 16.34 -11.45 -0.96
N LEU A 36 16.25 -10.54 0.01
CA LEU A 36 17.05 -10.60 1.23
C LEU A 36 16.95 -11.96 1.94
N GLY A 37 18.08 -12.40 2.52
CA GLY A 37 18.19 -13.64 3.27
C GLY A 37 18.21 -14.93 2.44
N HIS A 38 17.96 -14.86 1.13
CA HIS A 38 18.12 -15.98 0.20
C HIS A 38 19.60 -16.16 -0.17
N ASN A 39 19.94 -17.32 -0.75
CA ASN A 39 21.30 -17.60 -1.21
C ASN A 39 21.42 -17.24 -2.70
N ALA A 40 22.40 -16.41 -3.06
CA ALA A 40 22.74 -16.17 -4.46
C ALA A 40 23.85 -17.13 -4.91
N THR A 41 23.87 -17.47 -6.19
CA THR A 41 24.94 -18.29 -6.78
C THR A 41 25.22 -17.83 -8.20
N PHE A 42 26.40 -17.26 -8.43
CA PHE A 42 26.92 -17.00 -9.76
C PHE A 42 27.72 -18.21 -10.24
N ILE A 43 27.52 -18.59 -11.50
CA ILE A 43 28.20 -19.72 -12.13
C ILE A 43 29.00 -19.18 -13.32
N CYS A 44 30.30 -19.45 -13.33
CA CYS A 44 31.23 -19.04 -14.36
C CYS A 44 31.82 -20.27 -15.02
N GLU A 45 31.20 -20.69 -16.12
CA GLU A 45 31.65 -21.83 -16.91
C GLU A 45 32.79 -21.40 -17.83
N VAL A 46 33.97 -22.01 -17.66
CA VAL A 46 35.18 -21.63 -18.38
C VAL A 46 35.74 -22.83 -19.15
N GLU A 47 35.94 -22.64 -20.45
CA GLU A 47 36.73 -23.55 -21.29
C GLU A 47 38.17 -23.05 -21.35
N SER A 48 39.12 -23.83 -20.85
CA SER A 48 40.55 -23.45 -20.84
C SER A 48 41.47 -24.67 -20.81
N ARG A 49 42.62 -24.60 -21.49
CA ARG A 49 43.70 -25.58 -21.36
C ARG A 49 45.07 -24.87 -21.41
N PRO A 50 45.89 -24.94 -20.35
CA PRO A 50 45.63 -25.57 -19.05
C PRO A 50 44.41 -24.98 -18.31
N PRO A 51 43.86 -25.65 -17.28
CA PRO A 51 42.75 -25.13 -16.50
C PRO A 51 43.07 -23.73 -15.96
N ALA A 52 42.12 -22.81 -16.11
CA ALA A 52 42.26 -21.43 -15.65
C ALA A 52 42.09 -21.33 -14.13
N ASP A 53 42.86 -20.44 -13.52
CA ASP A 53 42.56 -19.92 -12.19
C ASP A 53 41.40 -18.93 -12.29
N ILE A 54 40.40 -19.11 -11.41
CA ILE A 54 39.15 -18.35 -11.43
C ILE A 54 39.07 -17.48 -10.19
N THR A 55 38.99 -16.18 -10.42
CA THR A 55 38.88 -15.18 -9.36
C THR A 55 37.61 -14.37 -9.51
N TRP A 56 37.05 -13.93 -8.38
CA TRP A 56 35.86 -13.11 -8.34
C TRP A 56 36.17 -11.71 -7.82
N THR A 57 35.55 -10.71 -8.43
CA THR A 57 35.55 -9.35 -7.92
C THR A 57 34.12 -8.89 -7.66
N LYS A 58 33.96 -7.98 -6.70
CA LYS A 58 32.73 -7.25 -6.45
C LYS A 58 33.01 -5.76 -6.55
N ASN A 59 32.27 -5.05 -7.39
CA ASN A 59 32.48 -3.62 -7.66
C ASN A 59 33.97 -3.32 -7.97
N ASN A 60 34.59 -4.15 -8.83
CA ASN A 60 36.01 -4.11 -9.19
C ASN A 60 37.02 -4.36 -8.05
N GLN A 61 36.57 -4.73 -6.85
CA GLN A 61 37.45 -5.12 -5.74
C GLN A 61 37.51 -6.65 -5.63
N PRO A 62 38.69 -7.25 -5.45
CA PRO A 62 38.82 -8.69 -5.23
C PRO A 62 37.97 -9.17 -4.05
N ILE A 63 37.24 -10.27 -4.24
CA ILE A 63 36.56 -10.94 -3.13
C ILE A 63 37.61 -11.67 -2.30
N MET A 64 37.65 -11.37 -1.01
CA MET A 64 38.52 -12.05 -0.07
C MET A 64 37.83 -13.33 0.42
N TYR A 65 38.31 -14.50 0.00
CA TYR A 65 37.66 -15.80 0.30
C TYR A 65 37.67 -16.23 1.77
N TYR A 66 38.42 -15.52 2.63
CA TYR A 66 38.31 -15.68 4.09
C TYR A 66 37.11 -14.94 4.68
N ASP A 67 36.46 -14.05 3.92
CA ASP A 67 35.21 -13.42 4.33
C ASP A 67 34.11 -14.49 4.31
N PRO A 68 33.51 -14.84 5.47
CA PRO A 68 32.55 -15.93 5.57
C PRO A 68 31.25 -15.69 4.79
N ARG A 69 31.03 -14.48 4.25
CA ARG A 69 29.91 -14.16 3.36
C ARG A 69 30.02 -14.82 1.99
N TYR A 70 31.21 -15.22 1.57
CA TYR A 70 31.43 -15.82 0.26
C TYR A 70 31.88 -17.28 0.42
N ARG A 71 31.38 -18.14 -0.46
CA ARG A 71 31.84 -19.52 -0.57
C ARG A 71 32.06 -19.84 -2.03
N THR A 72 33.14 -20.53 -2.34
CA THR A 72 33.39 -21.03 -3.69
C THR A 72 33.21 -22.54 -3.76
N ARG A 73 32.78 -23.04 -4.92
CA ARG A 73 32.74 -24.47 -5.27
C ARG A 73 33.29 -24.67 -6.68
N GLU A 74 33.53 -25.92 -7.03
CA GLU A 74 33.95 -26.33 -8.38
C GLU A 74 35.20 -25.58 -8.85
N GLN A 75 36.25 -25.59 -8.02
CA GLN A 75 37.52 -24.90 -8.30
C GLN A 75 37.35 -23.39 -8.58
N GLY A 76 36.34 -22.76 -7.97
CA GLY A 76 36.09 -21.32 -8.14
C GLY A 76 35.05 -20.99 -9.21
N GLN A 77 34.55 -21.95 -9.99
CA GLN A 77 33.53 -21.71 -11.01
C GLN A 77 32.19 -21.24 -10.40
N MET A 78 31.88 -21.63 -9.16
CA MET A 78 30.68 -21.15 -8.47
C MET A 78 31.05 -20.19 -7.35
N LEU A 79 30.46 -18.99 -7.35
CA LEU A 79 30.47 -18.06 -6.22
C LEU A 79 29.10 -18.07 -5.54
N ILE A 80 29.05 -18.52 -4.29
CA ILE A 80 27.84 -18.60 -3.47
C ILE A 80 27.90 -17.49 -2.41
N ILE A 81 26.80 -16.74 -2.29
CA ILE A 81 26.60 -15.71 -1.27
C ILE A 81 25.43 -16.16 -0.39
N PRO A 82 25.68 -16.82 0.76
CA PRO A 82 24.62 -17.27 1.65
C PRO A 82 23.96 -16.09 2.37
N HIS A 83 22.65 -16.17 2.56
CA HIS A 83 21.89 -15.17 3.33
C HIS A 83 22.18 -13.72 2.93
N VAL A 84 21.94 -13.43 1.65
CA VAL A 84 22.23 -12.14 1.02
C VAL A 84 21.71 -10.97 1.87
N ARG A 85 22.58 -9.97 2.05
CA ARG A 85 22.34 -8.73 2.81
C ARG A 85 22.29 -7.52 1.87
N GLU A 86 21.85 -6.38 2.41
CA GLU A 86 21.84 -5.10 1.67
C GLU A 86 23.21 -4.74 1.09
N SER A 87 24.26 -4.96 1.89
CA SER A 87 25.64 -4.67 1.48
C SER A 87 26.13 -5.57 0.35
N ASP A 88 25.45 -6.66 0.01
CA ASP A 88 25.86 -7.61 -1.03
C ASP A 88 25.42 -7.17 -2.45
N ASN A 89 24.55 -6.17 -2.57
CA ASN A 89 24.18 -5.56 -3.83
C ASN A 89 25.41 -4.99 -4.56
N GLY A 90 25.52 -5.23 -5.87
CA GLY A 90 26.65 -4.74 -6.66
C GLY A 90 26.94 -5.60 -7.89
N GLU A 91 27.96 -5.20 -8.65
CA GLU A 91 28.43 -5.95 -9.81
C GLU A 91 29.44 -7.01 -9.37
N TYR A 92 29.24 -8.25 -9.81
CA TYR A 92 30.14 -9.37 -9.57
C TYR A 92 30.75 -9.78 -10.90
N CYS A 93 32.07 -9.90 -10.96
CA CYS A 93 32.77 -10.34 -12.15
C CYS A 93 33.58 -11.58 -11.87
N CYS A 94 33.43 -12.59 -12.73
CA CYS A 94 34.34 -13.71 -12.84
C CYS A 94 35.49 -13.34 -13.77
N ILE A 95 36.71 -13.68 -13.38
CA ILE A 95 37.93 -13.48 -14.16
C ILE A 95 38.68 -14.81 -14.22
N ALA A 96 38.92 -15.30 -15.43
CA ALA A 96 39.61 -16.55 -15.70
C ALA A 96 40.96 -16.29 -16.39
N ASN A 97 42.04 -16.86 -15.83
CA ASN A 97 43.39 -16.72 -16.38
C ASN A 97 44.14 -18.05 -16.31
N ASN A 98 44.75 -18.50 -17.41
CA ASN A 98 45.60 -19.70 -17.45
C ASN A 98 47.04 -19.41 -17.89
N GLY A 99 47.44 -18.13 -17.93
CA GLY A 99 48.76 -17.70 -18.40
C GLY A 99 48.96 -17.72 -19.92
N ILE A 100 47.96 -18.18 -20.68
CA ILE A 100 47.97 -18.21 -22.14
C ILE A 100 47.01 -17.15 -22.69
N GLY A 101 47.54 -16.24 -23.52
CA GLY A 101 46.75 -15.19 -24.17
C GLY A 101 46.13 -14.19 -23.19
N GLU A 102 45.07 -13.52 -23.63
CA GLU A 102 44.27 -12.63 -22.78
C GLU A 102 43.30 -13.45 -21.92
N GLY A 103 43.16 -13.08 -20.65
CA GLY A 103 42.19 -13.71 -19.76
C GLY A 103 40.75 -13.36 -20.15
N ALA A 104 39.79 -14.17 -19.69
CA ALA A 104 38.38 -13.89 -19.90
C ALA A 104 37.73 -13.24 -18.67
N LYS A 105 36.82 -12.30 -18.90
CA LYS A 105 36.05 -11.64 -17.85
C LYS A 105 34.57 -11.58 -18.24
N SER A 106 33.69 -11.89 -17.29
CA SER A 106 32.25 -11.68 -17.44
C SER A 106 31.69 -11.13 -16.13
N CYS A 107 30.71 -10.23 -16.22
CA CYS A 107 30.14 -9.53 -15.07
C CYS A 107 28.62 -9.58 -15.08
N GLY A 108 28.03 -9.79 -13.91
CA GLY A 108 26.59 -9.74 -13.67
C GLY A 108 26.29 -9.01 -12.37
N ALA A 109 25.21 -8.23 -12.33
CA ALA A 109 24.81 -7.50 -11.13
C ALA A 109 23.95 -8.37 -10.21
N LEU A 110 24.23 -8.37 -8.91
CA LEU A 110 23.28 -8.83 -7.90
C LEU A 110 22.39 -7.66 -7.51
N GLN A 111 21.10 -7.76 -7.81
CA GLN A 111 20.10 -6.74 -7.51
C GLN A 111 19.11 -7.24 -6.46
N LEU A 112 19.06 -6.50 -5.34
CA LEU A 112 18.09 -6.79 -4.29
C LEU A 112 16.68 -6.36 -4.71
N LYS A 113 15.76 -7.31 -4.68
CA LYS A 113 14.34 -7.08 -4.87
C LYS A 113 13.59 -7.23 -3.56
N MET A 114 12.41 -6.65 -3.50
CA MET A 114 11.56 -6.62 -2.32
C MET A 114 10.11 -6.79 -2.75
N LYS A 115 9.46 -7.82 -2.19
CA LYS A 115 8.01 -8.02 -2.35
C LYS A 115 7.24 -6.81 -1.80
N PRO A 116 6.03 -6.51 -2.30
CA PRO A 116 5.26 -5.38 -1.82
C PRO A 116 4.95 -5.53 -0.33
N GLN A 117 5.15 -4.46 0.42
CA GLN A 117 4.80 -4.37 1.84
C GLN A 117 4.06 -3.06 2.10
N ILE A 118 3.04 -3.09 2.95
CA ILE A 118 2.32 -1.89 3.36
C ILE A 118 2.93 -1.41 4.68
N LYS A 119 3.60 -0.26 4.65
CA LYS A 119 4.22 0.36 5.82
C LYS A 119 3.21 1.12 6.67
N ARG A 120 2.29 1.85 6.02
CA ARG A 120 1.22 2.59 6.69
C ARG A 120 -0.12 2.12 6.19
N HIS A 121 -0.82 1.35 7.02
CA HIS A 121 -2.18 0.89 6.76
C HIS A 121 -3.21 2.02 6.95
N PRO A 122 -4.38 1.93 6.29
CA PRO A 122 -5.50 2.78 6.61
C PRO A 122 -6.16 2.35 7.93
N SER A 123 -7.05 3.21 8.44
CA SER A 123 -7.89 2.96 9.61
C SER A 123 -9.33 3.34 9.29
N ASN A 124 -10.28 2.85 10.10
CA ASN A 124 -11.68 3.29 10.01
C ASN A 124 -11.76 4.82 10.15
N LEU A 125 -12.65 5.43 9.37
CA LEU A 125 -12.82 6.88 9.32
C LEU A 125 -14.30 7.24 9.18
N THR A 126 -14.74 8.24 9.95
CA THR A 126 -16.04 8.86 9.78
C THR A 126 -15.85 10.23 9.16
N GLN A 127 -16.55 10.51 8.06
CA GLN A 127 -16.33 11.71 7.25
C GLN A 127 -17.65 12.46 7.00
N LEU A 128 -17.60 13.80 6.98
CA LEU A 128 -18.77 14.61 6.68
C LEU A 128 -19.05 14.70 5.17
N LEU A 129 -20.32 14.72 4.80
CA LEU A 129 -20.75 14.97 3.42
C LEU A 129 -20.16 16.29 2.91
N GLY A 130 -19.59 16.26 1.70
CA GLY A 130 -18.96 17.39 1.04
C GLY A 130 -17.51 17.66 1.46
N SER A 131 -17.02 16.96 2.49
CA SER A 131 -15.64 17.13 2.95
C SER A 131 -14.66 16.23 2.16
N LYS A 132 -13.42 16.13 2.63
CA LYS A 132 -12.34 15.36 2.00
C LYS A 132 -11.95 14.18 2.88
N ALA A 133 -11.97 12.96 2.33
CA ALA A 133 -11.43 11.77 2.97
C ALA A 133 -9.99 11.50 2.52
N VAL A 134 -9.16 10.98 3.42
CA VAL A 134 -7.80 10.53 3.14
C VAL A 134 -7.58 9.17 3.79
N LEU A 135 -7.36 8.14 2.99
CA LEU A 135 -7.08 6.77 3.43
C LEU A 135 -5.64 6.42 3.09
N PRO A 136 -4.74 6.36 4.08
CA PRO A 136 -3.34 6.03 3.84
C PRO A 136 -3.14 4.60 3.35
N CYS A 137 -2.23 4.41 2.40
CA CYS A 137 -1.66 3.09 2.11
C CYS A 137 -0.24 3.25 1.58
N VAL A 138 0.71 3.58 2.46
CA VAL A 138 2.11 3.82 2.05
C VAL A 138 2.81 2.48 1.86
N THR A 139 3.33 2.23 0.66
CA THR A 139 3.94 0.94 0.29
C THR A 139 5.45 1.01 0.12
N LEU A 140 6.12 -0.09 0.44
CA LEU A 140 7.50 -0.40 0.09
C LEU A 140 7.54 -1.57 -0.89
N GLY A 141 8.55 -1.61 -1.74
CA GLY A 141 8.80 -2.71 -2.67
C GLY A 141 9.84 -2.32 -3.70
N ASN A 142 10.56 -3.30 -4.22
CA ASN A 142 11.46 -3.13 -5.34
C ASN A 142 11.24 -4.30 -6.33
N PRO A 143 10.69 -4.06 -7.53
CA PRO A 143 10.28 -2.77 -8.09
C PRO A 143 9.20 -2.05 -7.27
N ARG A 144 9.10 -0.72 -7.41
CA ARG A 144 8.08 0.10 -6.72
C ARG A 144 6.70 -0.51 -6.97
N PRO A 145 5.90 -0.78 -5.92
CA PRO A 145 4.58 -1.37 -6.13
C PRO A 145 3.61 -0.40 -6.77
N ASP A 146 2.79 -0.92 -7.69
CA ASP A 146 1.58 -0.26 -8.16
C ASP A 146 0.48 -0.45 -7.10
N VAL A 147 -0.20 0.66 -6.76
CA VAL A 147 -1.23 0.67 -5.73
C VAL A 147 -2.59 0.94 -6.32
N THR A 148 -3.55 0.10 -5.96
CA THR A 148 -4.97 0.22 -6.32
C THR A 148 -5.83 0.07 -5.08
N TRP A 149 -7.09 0.47 -5.17
CA TRP A 149 -8.03 0.40 -4.05
C TRP A 149 -9.29 -0.32 -4.46
N LEU A 150 -9.83 -1.08 -3.51
CA LEU A 150 -11.13 -1.72 -3.57
C LEU A 150 -12.08 -0.98 -2.63
N LYS A 151 -13.33 -0.81 -3.07
CA LYS A 151 -14.48 -0.45 -2.25
C LYS A 151 -15.51 -1.57 -2.39
N ASP A 152 -15.88 -2.19 -1.26
CA ASP A 152 -16.84 -3.31 -1.23
C ASP A 152 -16.46 -4.41 -2.24
N ASP A 153 -15.16 -4.77 -2.23
CA ASP A 153 -14.50 -5.73 -3.13
C ASP A 153 -14.44 -5.36 -4.63
N GLU A 154 -14.95 -4.20 -5.02
CA GLU A 154 -14.85 -3.68 -6.39
C GLU A 154 -13.73 -2.65 -6.55
N MET A 155 -13.04 -2.69 -7.69
CA MET A 155 -11.95 -1.76 -7.98
C MET A 155 -12.48 -0.32 -8.16
N ILE A 156 -11.90 0.61 -7.40
CA ILE A 156 -12.26 2.03 -7.48
C ILE A 156 -11.72 2.61 -8.79
N LYS A 157 -12.60 3.29 -9.53
CA LYS A 157 -12.24 4.07 -10.73
C LYS A 157 -11.67 5.43 -10.33
N ILE A 158 -10.48 5.74 -10.83
CA ILE A 158 -9.81 7.02 -10.61
C ILE A 158 -10.48 8.11 -11.44
N SER A 159 -10.61 9.30 -10.86
CA SER A 159 -11.24 10.48 -11.44
C SER A 159 -10.70 11.75 -10.78
N ASP A 160 -11.11 12.93 -11.25
CA ASP A 160 -10.74 14.21 -10.60
C ASP A 160 -11.20 14.27 -9.13
N ARG A 161 -12.29 13.58 -8.80
CA ARG A 161 -12.82 13.49 -7.42
C ARG A 161 -12.07 12.46 -6.57
N VAL A 162 -11.62 11.36 -7.17
CA VAL A 162 -11.02 10.21 -6.49
C VAL A 162 -9.64 9.93 -7.05
N THR A 163 -8.61 10.29 -6.28
CA THR A 163 -7.21 10.20 -6.71
C THR A 163 -6.39 9.31 -5.80
N ILE A 164 -5.38 8.64 -6.36
CA ILE A 164 -4.35 7.94 -5.58
C ILE A 164 -3.08 8.77 -5.67
N LEU A 165 -2.55 9.18 -4.53
CA LEU A 165 -1.29 9.90 -4.44
C LEU A 165 -0.09 8.97 -4.58
N ASP A 166 1.08 9.58 -4.71
CA ASP A 166 2.37 8.91 -4.53
C ASP A 166 2.40 8.03 -3.28
N TYR A 167 2.93 6.83 -3.48
CA TYR A 167 3.02 5.75 -2.50
C TYR A 167 1.69 5.10 -2.10
N GLY A 168 0.55 5.46 -2.72
CA GLY A 168 -0.68 4.66 -2.63
C GLY A 168 -1.82 5.22 -1.77
N THR A 169 -1.70 6.45 -1.26
CA THR A 169 -2.76 7.05 -0.42
C THR A 169 -3.97 7.46 -1.25
N LEU A 170 -5.16 6.94 -0.92
CA LEU A 170 -6.41 7.31 -1.57
C LEU A 170 -6.94 8.63 -1.01
N LYS A 171 -7.34 9.53 -1.89
CA LYS A 171 -8.02 10.79 -1.58
C LYS A 171 -9.36 10.85 -2.30
N ILE A 172 -10.41 11.13 -1.54
CA ILE A 172 -11.75 11.37 -2.08
C ILE A 172 -12.13 12.79 -1.70
N HIS A 173 -12.35 13.62 -2.72
CA HIS A 173 -12.85 14.98 -2.58
C HIS A 173 -14.38 14.98 -2.62
N ASN A 174 -15.00 15.98 -1.98
CA ASN A 174 -16.46 16.16 -1.98
C ASN A 174 -17.20 14.83 -1.69
N VAL A 175 -16.94 14.27 -0.50
CA VAL A 175 -17.47 12.97 -0.08
C VAL A 175 -18.99 12.92 -0.18
N GLN A 176 -19.50 11.87 -0.81
CA GLN A 176 -20.91 11.60 -1.00
C GLN A 176 -21.35 10.40 -0.16
N LYS A 177 -22.67 10.19 -0.02
CA LYS A 177 -23.20 9.08 0.81
C LYS A 177 -22.78 7.72 0.26
N GLU A 178 -22.64 7.60 -1.06
CA GLU A 178 -22.29 6.40 -1.79
C GLU A 178 -20.81 6.02 -1.58
N ASP A 179 -19.99 6.94 -1.08
CA ASP A 179 -18.62 6.65 -0.69
C ASP A 179 -18.55 5.85 0.62
N ALA A 180 -19.63 5.75 1.40
CA ALA A 180 -19.64 4.85 2.56
C ALA A 180 -19.44 3.39 2.12
N GLY A 181 -18.66 2.63 2.88
CA GLY A 181 -18.35 1.24 2.57
C GLY A 181 -17.03 0.74 3.15
N GLN A 182 -16.67 -0.49 2.79
CA GLN A 182 -15.41 -1.11 3.19
C GLN A 182 -14.34 -0.85 2.13
N TYR A 183 -13.19 -0.33 2.54
CA TYR A 183 -12.06 -0.02 1.68
C TYR A 183 -10.88 -0.95 1.95
N ARG A 184 -10.19 -1.34 0.88
CA ARG A 184 -8.96 -2.14 0.96
C ARG A 184 -7.93 -1.67 -0.06
N CYS A 185 -6.72 -1.44 0.40
CA CYS A 185 -5.60 -1.13 -0.47
C CYS A 185 -4.95 -2.42 -0.99
N VAL A 186 -4.52 -2.40 -2.25
CA VAL A 186 -3.87 -3.50 -2.94
C VAL A 186 -2.56 -2.99 -3.54
N ALA A 187 -1.44 -3.60 -3.14
CA ALA A 187 -0.12 -3.23 -3.63
C ALA A 187 0.52 -4.41 -4.37
N ARG A 188 0.99 -4.19 -5.60
CA ARG A 188 1.50 -5.24 -6.49
C ARG A 188 2.82 -4.84 -7.14
N ASN A 189 3.75 -5.79 -7.24
CA ASN A 189 4.89 -5.71 -8.16
C ASN A 189 5.13 -7.08 -8.82
N SER A 190 6.21 -7.21 -9.59
CA SER A 190 6.56 -8.47 -10.29
C SER A 190 6.78 -9.67 -9.36
N LEU A 191 7.07 -9.44 -8.07
CA LEU A 191 7.33 -10.49 -7.08
C LEU A 191 6.09 -10.93 -6.30
N GLY A 192 4.97 -10.21 -6.43
CA GLY A 192 3.73 -10.58 -5.78
C GLY A 192 2.80 -9.41 -5.45
N LEU A 193 1.93 -9.67 -4.47
CA LEU A 193 0.76 -8.90 -4.14
C LEU A 193 0.60 -8.88 -2.61
N THR A 194 0.19 -7.75 -2.05
CA THR A 194 -0.23 -7.66 -0.65
C THR A 194 -1.45 -6.75 -0.50
N PHE A 195 -2.18 -6.95 0.59
CA PHE A 195 -3.41 -6.23 0.89
C PHE A 195 -3.34 -5.56 2.24
N SER A 196 -3.99 -4.40 2.38
CA SER A 196 -4.26 -3.86 3.71
C SER A 196 -5.31 -4.71 4.44
N ARG A 197 -5.42 -4.48 5.75
CA ARG A 197 -6.65 -4.82 6.47
C ARG A 197 -7.83 -4.04 5.85
N PRO A 198 -9.03 -4.61 5.81
CA PRO A 198 -10.22 -3.87 5.43
C PRO A 198 -10.52 -2.79 6.48
N VAL A 199 -10.98 -1.62 6.02
CA VAL A 199 -11.40 -0.52 6.89
C VAL A 199 -12.74 0.02 6.44
N THR A 200 -13.57 0.49 7.37
CA THR A 200 -14.86 1.07 7.06
C THR A 200 -14.77 2.59 7.00
N MET A 201 -15.30 3.18 5.94
CA MET A 201 -15.60 4.60 5.89
C MET A 201 -17.10 4.83 6.10
N GLU A 202 -17.43 5.63 7.10
CA GLU A 202 -18.79 6.10 7.36
C GLU A 202 -18.96 7.54 6.88
N VAL A 203 -20.12 7.85 6.31
CA VAL A 203 -20.43 9.21 5.84
C VAL A 203 -21.57 9.81 6.66
N GLN A 204 -21.23 10.83 7.45
CA GLN A 204 -22.19 11.60 8.24
C GLN A 204 -22.70 12.80 7.45
N ALA A 205 -23.94 13.19 7.72
CA ALA A 205 -24.57 14.35 7.10
C ALA A 205 -25.11 15.26 8.19
N PRO A 206 -24.85 16.58 8.10
CA PRO A 206 -25.35 17.52 9.08
C PRO A 206 -26.88 17.48 9.10
N ALA A 207 -27.37 17.61 10.31
CA ALA A 207 -28.74 17.85 10.67
C ALA A 207 -29.33 19.06 9.89
N ARG A 208 -30.36 18.83 9.06
CA ARG A 208 -31.08 19.88 8.32
C ARG A 208 -32.60 19.71 8.41
N ILE A 209 -33.32 20.78 8.74
CA ILE A 209 -34.78 20.84 8.64
C ILE A 209 -35.19 20.97 7.17
N LEU A 210 -36.04 20.06 6.70
CA LEU A 210 -36.59 20.05 5.33
C LEU A 210 -37.94 20.76 5.26
N GLN A 211 -38.77 20.55 6.27
CA GLN A 211 -40.10 21.16 6.36
C GLN A 211 -40.21 21.85 7.71
N VAL A 212 -40.36 23.17 7.66
CA VAL A 212 -40.69 23.97 8.84
C VAL A 212 -42.21 23.96 9.06
N PRO A 213 -42.66 24.00 10.32
CA PRO A 213 -44.08 24.14 10.63
C PRO A 213 -44.61 25.46 10.06
N LYS A 214 -45.72 25.40 9.33
CA LYS A 214 -46.43 26.60 8.86
C LYS A 214 -47.40 27.08 9.93
N GLU A 215 -47.58 28.39 10.02
CA GLU A 215 -48.63 28.98 10.85
C GLU A 215 -50.00 28.47 10.41
N LYS A 216 -50.83 28.05 11.37
CA LYS A 216 -52.20 27.59 11.13
C LYS A 216 -53.15 28.32 12.07
N ARG A 217 -54.21 28.90 11.50
CA ARG A 217 -55.35 29.43 12.25
C ARG A 217 -56.39 28.34 12.37
N VAL A 218 -56.79 28.01 13.58
CA VAL A 218 -57.70 26.90 13.88
C VAL A 218 -58.86 27.41 14.73
N ALA A 219 -60.06 26.89 14.47
CA ALA A 219 -61.25 27.24 15.24
C ALA A 219 -61.11 26.72 16.68
N PHE A 220 -61.75 27.42 17.61
CA PHE A 220 -61.76 27.01 19.01
C PHE A 220 -62.25 25.56 19.15
N GLY A 221 -61.53 24.75 19.94
CA GLY A 221 -61.85 23.34 20.16
C GLY A 221 -61.47 22.38 19.03
N SER A 222 -60.87 22.87 17.93
CA SER A 222 -60.40 22.01 16.84
C SER A 222 -58.96 21.52 17.05
N GLN A 223 -58.70 20.29 16.59
CA GLN A 223 -57.39 19.67 16.63
C GLN A 223 -56.48 20.27 15.54
N VAL A 224 -55.26 20.66 15.91
CA VAL A 224 -54.22 21.09 14.97
C VAL A 224 -53.17 19.99 14.77
N THR A 225 -52.32 20.12 13.76
CA THR A 225 -51.12 19.28 13.58
C THR A 225 -50.05 20.14 12.95
N LEU A 226 -48.89 20.21 13.61
CA LEU A 226 -47.71 20.93 13.16
C LEU A 226 -46.66 19.92 12.69
N GLU A 227 -46.33 19.96 11.40
CA GLU A 227 -45.37 19.04 10.82
C GLU A 227 -43.99 19.66 10.78
N CYS A 228 -42.99 18.93 11.25
CA CYS A 228 -41.58 19.26 11.10
C CYS A 228 -40.85 18.02 10.62
N ASN A 229 -40.15 18.13 9.49
CA ASN A 229 -39.35 17.05 8.93
C ASN A 229 -37.89 17.47 8.91
N ALA A 230 -37.00 16.59 9.37
CA ALA A 230 -35.56 16.82 9.38
C ALA A 230 -34.81 15.61 8.81
N THR A 231 -33.64 15.89 8.23
CA THR A 231 -32.71 14.88 7.71
C THR A 231 -31.33 15.06 8.34
N GLY A 232 -30.52 14.02 8.30
CA GLY A 232 -29.18 13.98 8.86
C GLY A 232 -28.70 12.54 8.97
N ASN A 233 -27.39 12.35 9.10
CA ASN A 233 -26.80 11.09 9.52
C ASN A 233 -25.79 11.39 10.65
N PRO A 234 -26.07 11.00 11.91
CA PRO A 234 -27.20 10.19 12.35
C PRO A 234 -28.56 10.88 12.17
N VAL A 235 -29.65 10.09 12.17
CA VAL A 235 -31.02 10.63 12.04
C VAL A 235 -31.29 11.58 13.22
N PRO A 236 -31.64 12.84 12.95
CA PRO A 236 -31.77 13.85 13.99
C PRO A 236 -33.04 13.68 14.81
N THR A 237 -32.97 14.03 16.09
CA THR A 237 -34.16 14.14 16.95
C THR A 237 -34.77 15.53 16.86
N ILE A 238 -36.10 15.60 16.73
CA ILE A 238 -36.86 16.86 16.72
C ILE A 238 -37.35 17.16 18.14
N THR A 239 -37.12 18.39 18.61
CA THR A 239 -37.62 18.89 19.90
C THR A 239 -38.54 20.07 19.65
N TRP A 240 -39.70 20.08 20.29
CA TRP A 240 -40.67 21.17 20.21
C TRP A 240 -40.59 22.07 21.43
N LEU A 241 -40.67 23.38 21.20
CA LEU A 241 -40.76 24.40 22.21
C LEU A 241 -42.12 25.09 22.11
N GLU A 242 -42.79 25.30 23.25
CA GLU A 242 -43.96 26.16 23.39
C GLU A 242 -43.57 27.35 24.28
N ASN A 243 -43.66 28.57 23.74
CA ASN A 243 -43.28 29.78 24.47
C ASN A 243 -41.88 29.72 25.09
N GLY A 244 -40.94 29.06 24.40
CA GLY A 244 -39.55 28.87 24.86
C GLY A 244 -39.31 27.66 25.76
N ASN A 245 -40.36 26.97 26.24
CA ASN A 245 -40.23 25.81 27.12
C ASN A 245 -40.31 24.51 26.33
N THR A 246 -39.47 23.53 26.68
CA THR A 246 -39.48 22.21 26.03
C THR A 246 -40.77 21.47 26.34
N VAL A 247 -41.46 21.03 25.30
CA VAL A 247 -42.65 20.19 25.42
C VAL A 247 -42.19 18.75 25.67
N SER A 248 -42.33 18.29 26.90
CA SER A 248 -41.68 17.06 27.39
C SER A 248 -42.59 15.84 27.52
N THR A 249 -43.91 15.94 27.33
CA THR A 249 -44.83 14.81 27.57
C THR A 249 -45.95 14.69 26.53
N PRO A 250 -46.35 13.46 26.16
CA PRO A 250 -47.65 13.22 25.56
C PRO A 250 -48.73 13.41 26.64
N THR A 251 -49.35 14.58 26.67
CA THR A 251 -50.61 14.80 27.39
C THR A 251 -51.78 14.29 26.54
N PRO A 252 -53.01 14.14 27.08
CA PRO A 252 -54.20 13.86 26.26
C PRO A 252 -54.42 14.88 25.12
N ALA A 253 -53.76 16.04 25.20
CA ALA A 253 -53.78 17.12 24.23
C ALA A 253 -52.56 17.15 23.28
N LEU A 254 -51.61 16.20 23.35
CA LEU A 254 -50.40 16.20 22.53
C LEU A 254 -49.94 14.76 22.23
N SER A 255 -49.82 14.38 20.94
CA SER A 255 -49.31 13.07 20.53
C SER A 255 -48.04 13.19 19.69
N PHE A 256 -47.10 12.24 19.82
CA PHE A 256 -45.81 12.29 19.14
C PHE A 256 -45.65 11.05 18.25
N ASP A 257 -45.65 11.22 16.93
CA ASP A 257 -45.14 10.17 16.02
C ASP A 257 -43.66 10.47 15.74
N ARG A 258 -42.80 9.57 16.23
CA ARG A 258 -41.34 9.68 16.16
C ARG A 258 -40.78 9.35 14.78
N THR A 259 -41.61 8.91 13.84
CA THR A 259 -41.13 8.32 12.59
C THR A 259 -41.49 9.08 11.33
N LYS A 260 -42.45 10.03 11.33
CA LYS A 260 -42.69 10.89 10.14
C LYS A 260 -43.57 12.14 10.25
N ALA A 261 -44.23 12.44 11.36
CA ALA A 261 -44.98 13.70 11.51
C ALA A 261 -45.46 13.85 12.95
N LEU A 262 -44.94 14.81 13.70
CA LEU A 262 -45.30 14.95 15.09
C LEU A 262 -46.71 15.60 15.23
N ARG A 263 -47.73 14.82 15.60
CA ARG A 263 -49.13 15.28 15.74
C ARG A 263 -49.44 15.93 17.09
N CYS A 264 -49.15 17.22 17.25
CA CYS A 264 -49.66 17.97 18.41
C CYS A 264 -51.17 18.21 18.32
N SER A 265 -51.97 17.36 18.98
CA SER A 265 -53.43 17.35 18.94
C SER A 265 -54.08 18.06 20.13
N LEU A 266 -54.11 19.40 20.14
CA LEU A 266 -54.68 20.16 21.26
C LEU A 266 -56.15 19.78 21.51
N ALA A 267 -56.46 19.27 22.70
CA ALA A 267 -57.82 18.91 23.12
C ALA A 267 -58.62 20.16 23.58
N PRO A 268 -59.98 20.14 23.55
CA PRO A 268 -60.82 21.34 23.66
C PRO A 268 -60.80 22.10 25.00
N SER A 269 -60.03 21.69 26.01
CA SER A 269 -60.22 22.14 27.40
C SER A 269 -59.02 22.82 28.06
N ILE A 270 -58.03 23.30 27.30
CA ILE A 270 -56.93 24.11 27.85
C ILE A 270 -56.88 25.45 27.10
N CYS A 271 -57.60 26.42 27.63
CA CYS A 271 -57.68 27.78 27.11
C CYS A 271 -56.60 28.64 27.80
N SER A 272 -55.42 28.77 27.18
CA SER A 272 -54.52 29.92 27.40
C SER A 272 -53.42 30.09 26.34
N THR A 273 -53.13 29.13 25.46
CA THR A 273 -51.95 29.24 24.59
C THR A 273 -52.28 29.72 23.18
N ALA A 274 -52.47 31.04 23.03
CA ALA A 274 -51.96 31.73 21.85
C ALA A 274 -50.43 31.77 21.97
N GLY A 275 -49.78 30.63 21.74
CA GLY A 275 -48.35 30.44 21.92
C GLY A 275 -47.60 30.32 20.60
N SER A 276 -46.36 30.80 20.57
CA SER A 276 -45.46 30.51 19.45
C SER A 276 -44.84 29.13 19.68
N HIS A 277 -45.05 28.22 18.74
CA HIS A 277 -44.41 26.91 18.75
C HIS A 277 -43.26 26.89 17.76
N THR A 278 -42.08 26.49 18.22
CA THR A 278 -40.89 26.36 17.38
C THR A 278 -40.33 24.95 17.48
N ALA A 279 -39.99 24.37 16.32
CA ALA A 279 -39.27 23.11 16.27
C ALA A 279 -37.78 23.40 16.18
N GLN A 280 -36.98 22.75 17.03
CA GLN A 280 -35.53 22.81 17.00
C GLN A 280 -34.95 21.41 16.81
N GLN A 281 -33.83 21.37 16.09
CA GLN A 281 -33.08 20.16 15.81
C GLN A 281 -31.91 20.09 16.79
N ARG A 282 -31.79 18.99 17.54
CA ARG A 282 -30.60 18.75 18.39
C ARG A 282 -29.54 17.96 17.62
N ARG A 283 -28.28 18.33 17.83
CA ARG A 283 -27.08 17.68 17.28
C ARG A 283 -26.81 16.35 17.98
#